data_AF-A0A7V7RMT3-F1
#
_entry.id   AF-A0A7V7RMT3-F1
#
_cell.length_a   1.000
_cell.length_b   1.000
_cell.length_c   1.000
_cell.angle_alpha   90.00
_cell.angle_beta   90.00
_cell.angle_gamma   90.00
#
_symmetry.space_group_name_H-M   'P 1'
#
loop_
_entity.id
_entity.type
_entity.pdbx_description
1 polymer ?
#
loop_
_entity_poly.entity_id
_entity_poly.type
_entity_poly.pdbx_seq_one_letter_code
_entity_poly.pdbx_strand_id
1 'polypeptide(L)'
;MRLERLNYNKIKIFLSLDDLIDKGLTKEDIWKDSLKWHQLFHEMLEEASETFGFEIYGSVAVEIFSVQAQGMIMIVTMEEHTEEEELLQEGFVEMQVTIDSTEESVYEFKEFDDIILLAGTLYRNGFDEGSIYYWNNKYFCILKADSSQAAKQLFALTEEYGSLSSLTSHYLLEYGKPIIKEKAIQNIHHYFHG
;
A
#
# COMPACT_ATOMS: atom_id res chain seq x y z
N MET A 1 -11.27 0.21 16.38
CA MET A 1 -11.62 -0.45 15.09
C MET A 1 -12.96 0.06 14.57
N ARG A 2 -13.16 0.08 13.24
CA ARG A 2 -14.48 0.32 12.60
C ARG A 2 -14.73 -0.70 11.49
N LEU A 3 -15.95 -1.23 11.44
CA LEU A 3 -16.43 -2.17 10.42
C LEU A 3 -17.48 -1.50 9.53
N GLU A 4 -17.40 -1.72 8.23
CA GLU A 4 -18.32 -1.20 7.22
C GLU A 4 -18.67 -2.31 6.21
N ARG A 5 -19.95 -2.62 6.03
CA ARG A 5 -20.38 -3.59 5.01
C ARG A 5 -20.39 -2.91 3.64
N LEU A 6 -19.60 -3.41 2.69
CA LEU A 6 -19.56 -2.87 1.32
C LEU A 6 -20.67 -3.50 0.45
N ASN A 7 -20.84 -4.82 0.53
CA ASN A 7 -21.90 -5.55 -0.17
C ASN A 7 -22.24 -6.85 0.59
N TYR A 8 -22.85 -7.84 -0.08
CA TYR A 8 -23.26 -9.08 0.57
C TYR A 8 -22.09 -10.00 0.95
N ASN A 9 -20.98 -9.96 0.20
CA ASN A 9 -19.80 -10.82 0.36
C ASN A 9 -18.49 -10.03 0.57
N LYS A 10 -18.58 -8.74 0.90
CA LYS A 10 -17.43 -7.87 1.14
C LYS A 10 -17.67 -6.97 2.34
N ILE A 11 -16.68 -6.97 3.22
CA ILE A 11 -16.60 -6.06 4.35
C ILE A 11 -15.31 -5.23 4.26
N LYS A 12 -15.40 -4.01 4.78
CA LYS A 12 -14.28 -3.08 4.93
C LYS A 12 -14.03 -2.86 6.41
N ILE A 13 -12.79 -3.05 6.81
CA ILE A 13 -12.33 -2.89 8.18
C ILE A 13 -11.33 -1.74 8.20
N PHE A 14 -11.53 -0.80 9.10
CA PHE A 14 -10.57 0.28 9.37
C PHE A 14 -9.97 0.09 10.75
N LEU A 15 -8.64 -0.06 10.77
CA LEU A 15 -7.83 -0.04 11.97
C LEU A 15 -7.10 1.29 12.04
N SER A 16 -7.31 2.03 13.12
CA SER A 16 -6.53 3.24 13.38
C SER A 16 -5.09 2.89 13.77
N LEU A 17 -4.20 3.88 13.73
CA LEU A 17 -2.83 3.70 14.22
C LEU A 17 -2.81 3.25 15.69
N ASP A 18 -3.69 3.83 16.52
CA ASP A 18 -3.82 3.43 17.93
C ASP A 18 -4.27 1.97 18.09
N ASP A 19 -5.23 1.50 17.25
CA ASP A 19 -5.68 0.10 17.26
C ASP A 19 -4.54 -0.87 16.91
N LEU A 20 -3.68 -0.50 15.94
CA LEU A 20 -2.53 -1.30 15.54
C LEU A 20 -1.48 -1.39 16.66
N ILE A 21 -1.24 -0.28 17.34
CA ILE A 21 -0.30 -0.20 18.47
C ILE A 21 -0.82 -1.02 19.66
N ASP A 22 -2.10 -0.86 20.02
CA ASP A 22 -2.74 -1.57 21.13
C ASP A 22 -2.70 -3.09 20.94
N LYS A 23 -2.95 -3.55 19.71
CA LYS A 23 -2.88 -4.97 19.33
C LYS A 23 -1.44 -5.45 19.08
N GLY A 24 -0.44 -4.59 19.18
CA GLY A 24 0.97 -4.92 18.99
C GLY A 24 1.28 -5.48 17.60
N LEU A 25 0.54 -5.00 16.60
CA LEU A 25 0.66 -5.41 15.20
C LEU A 25 1.48 -4.40 14.43
N THR A 26 2.54 -4.91 13.82
CA THR A 26 3.33 -4.16 12.84
C THR A 26 2.96 -4.56 11.43
N LYS A 27 3.34 -3.73 10.45
CA LYS A 27 3.23 -4.09 9.03
C LYS A 27 3.93 -5.43 8.74
N GLU A 28 5.08 -5.69 9.37
CA GLU A 28 5.81 -6.95 9.19
C GLU A 28 5.08 -8.19 9.73
N ASP A 29 4.26 -8.05 10.78
CA ASP A 29 3.47 -9.16 11.35
C ASP A 29 2.34 -9.60 10.42
N ILE A 30 1.79 -8.67 9.65
CA ILE A 30 0.78 -8.92 8.61
C ILE A 30 1.41 -9.66 7.43
N TRP A 31 2.65 -9.34 7.08
CA TRP A 31 3.35 -9.87 5.89
C TRP A 31 3.86 -11.30 6.09
N LYS A 32 4.18 -11.67 7.33
CA LYS A 32 4.76 -12.98 7.68
C LYS A 32 3.71 -14.04 8.01
N ASP A 33 2.44 -13.78 7.72
CA ASP A 33 1.36 -14.72 8.03
C ASP A 33 1.41 -15.11 9.52
N SER A 34 1.67 -14.11 10.38
CA SER A 34 2.00 -14.41 11.78
C SER A 34 0.79 -14.97 12.53
N LEU A 35 1.04 -15.76 13.58
CA LEU A 35 -0.04 -16.28 14.43
C LEU A 35 -0.91 -15.15 15.03
N LYS A 36 -0.31 -13.99 15.32
CA LYS A 36 -1.02 -12.80 15.82
C LYS A 36 -1.99 -12.23 14.78
N TRP A 37 -1.58 -12.21 13.53
CA TRP A 37 -2.41 -11.75 12.41
C TRP A 37 -3.63 -12.66 12.23
N HIS A 38 -3.43 -13.98 12.27
CA HIS A 38 -4.53 -14.94 12.21
C HIS A 38 -5.53 -14.75 13.36
N GLN A 39 -5.04 -14.59 14.59
CA GLN A 39 -5.90 -14.36 15.75
C GLN A 39 -6.75 -13.09 15.59
N LEU A 40 -6.12 -11.97 15.21
CA LEU A 40 -6.86 -10.73 14.96
C LEU A 40 -7.91 -10.94 13.86
N PHE A 41 -7.54 -11.61 12.77
CA PHE A 41 -8.46 -11.83 11.66
C PHE A 41 -9.69 -12.65 12.08
N HIS A 42 -9.48 -13.73 12.84
CA HIS A 42 -10.59 -14.52 13.37
C HIS A 42 -11.50 -13.68 14.28
N GLU A 43 -10.94 -12.86 15.17
CA GLU A 43 -11.73 -11.93 16.01
C GLU A 43 -12.56 -10.97 15.15
N MET A 44 -11.97 -10.41 14.09
CA MET A 44 -12.65 -9.46 13.20
C MET A 44 -13.75 -10.11 12.39
N LEU A 45 -13.54 -11.34 11.92
CA LEU A 45 -14.56 -12.10 11.21
C LEU A 45 -15.71 -12.47 12.14
N GLU A 46 -15.43 -12.89 13.37
CA GLU A 46 -16.44 -13.20 14.38
C GLU A 46 -17.28 -11.96 14.71
N GLU A 47 -16.63 -10.82 14.99
CA GLU A 47 -17.32 -9.54 15.27
C GLU A 47 -18.18 -9.09 14.08
N ALA A 48 -17.70 -9.27 12.85
CA ALA A 48 -18.44 -8.91 11.65
C ALA A 48 -19.63 -9.86 11.40
N SER A 49 -19.45 -11.16 11.65
CA SER A 49 -20.53 -12.17 11.60
C SER A 49 -21.65 -11.83 12.58
N GLU A 50 -21.31 -11.52 13.83
CA GLU A 50 -22.29 -11.10 14.85
C GLU A 50 -22.98 -9.78 14.49
N THR A 51 -22.23 -8.81 13.94
CA THR A 51 -22.76 -7.47 13.64
C THR A 51 -23.67 -7.44 12.42
N PHE A 52 -23.34 -8.22 11.38
CA PHE A 52 -24.02 -8.15 10.07
C PHE A 52 -24.83 -9.40 9.73
N GLY A 53 -24.75 -10.45 10.55
CA GLY A 53 -25.54 -11.67 10.42
C GLY A 53 -25.23 -12.49 9.17
N PHE A 54 -23.97 -12.50 8.72
CA PHE A 54 -23.52 -13.37 7.63
C PHE A 54 -22.68 -14.52 8.19
N GLU A 55 -22.91 -15.73 7.67
CA GLU A 55 -22.08 -16.87 7.99
C GLU A 55 -20.84 -16.86 7.08
N ILE A 56 -19.66 -17.01 7.68
CA ILE A 56 -18.38 -16.95 6.97
C ILE A 56 -17.90 -18.38 6.81
N TYR A 57 -18.05 -18.93 5.61
CA TYR A 57 -17.59 -20.27 5.26
C TYR A 57 -16.60 -20.23 4.09
N GLY A 58 -15.59 -21.10 4.13
CA GLY A 58 -14.66 -21.32 3.02
C GLY A 58 -13.48 -20.36 2.93
N SER A 59 -13.06 -20.05 1.70
CA SER A 59 -11.88 -19.23 1.41
C SER A 59 -12.20 -17.74 1.43
N VAL A 60 -11.31 -16.95 2.02
CA VAL A 60 -11.48 -15.50 2.14
C VAL A 60 -10.26 -14.79 1.57
N ALA A 61 -10.53 -13.88 0.62
CA ALA A 61 -9.51 -12.99 0.06
C ALA A 61 -9.42 -11.72 0.89
N VAL A 62 -8.19 -11.34 1.25
CA VAL A 62 -7.92 -10.17 2.09
C VAL A 62 -7.01 -9.21 1.34
N GLU A 63 -7.50 -8.01 1.07
CA GLU A 63 -6.77 -6.91 0.48
C GLU A 63 -6.44 -5.86 1.54
N ILE A 64 -5.19 -5.42 1.59
CA ILE A 64 -4.68 -4.55 2.66
C ILE A 64 -4.12 -3.25 2.05
N PHE A 65 -4.63 -2.12 2.54
CA PHE A 65 -4.24 -0.78 2.13
C PHE A 65 -3.76 0.03 3.32
N SER A 66 -2.52 0.53 3.27
CA SER A 66 -2.06 1.50 4.27
C SER A 66 -2.61 2.89 3.94
N VAL A 67 -3.22 3.54 4.92
CA VAL A 67 -3.64 4.96 4.79
C VAL A 67 -2.64 5.81 5.58
N GLN A 68 -1.90 6.66 4.87
CA GLN A 68 -0.86 7.50 5.46
C GLN A 68 -1.37 8.25 6.71
N ALA A 69 -0.66 8.10 7.83
CA ALA A 69 -0.94 8.73 9.13
C ALA A 69 -2.33 8.45 9.77
N GLN A 70 -3.20 7.67 9.14
CA GLN A 70 -4.53 7.35 9.68
C GLN A 70 -4.66 5.89 10.14
N GLY A 71 -3.89 4.97 9.54
CA GLY A 71 -3.88 3.56 9.92
C GLY A 71 -3.93 2.65 8.70
N MET A 72 -4.81 1.65 8.74
CA MET A 72 -4.91 0.60 7.74
C MET A 72 -6.37 0.29 7.41
N ILE A 73 -6.64 0.10 6.12
CA ILE A 73 -7.90 -0.41 5.60
C ILE A 73 -7.68 -1.84 5.13
N MET A 74 -8.59 -2.73 5.49
CA MET A 74 -8.63 -4.09 5.00
C MET A 74 -9.97 -4.30 4.30
N ILE A 75 -9.93 -4.87 3.10
CA ILE A 75 -11.11 -5.31 2.37
C ILE A 75 -11.09 -6.82 2.38
N VAL A 76 -12.11 -7.40 2.98
CA VAL A 76 -12.26 -8.85 3.08
C VAL A 76 -13.37 -9.24 2.13
N THR A 77 -13.06 -10.12 1.18
CA THR A 77 -14.00 -10.67 0.21
C THR A 77 -14.18 -12.16 0.49
N MET A 78 -15.40 -12.55 0.80
CA MET A 78 -15.79 -13.94 0.94
C MET A 78 -16.13 -14.51 -0.43
N GLU A 79 -15.57 -15.67 -0.78
CA GLU A 79 -15.97 -16.41 -1.97
C GLU A 79 -17.21 -17.26 -1.68
N GLU A 80 -18.16 -17.26 -2.60
CA GLU A 80 -19.33 -18.16 -2.51
C GLU A 80 -18.91 -19.54 -3.02
N HIS A 81 -18.90 -20.52 -2.11
CA HIS A 81 -18.74 -21.92 -2.50
C HIS A 81 -20.10 -22.54 -2.80
N THR A 82 -20.16 -23.41 -3.80
CA THR A 82 -21.30 -24.32 -3.99
C THR A 82 -21.36 -25.32 -2.84
N GLU A 83 -22.57 -25.73 -2.42
CA GLU A 83 -22.85 -26.68 -1.32
C GLU A 83 -21.99 -27.98 -1.34
N GLU A 84 -21.41 -28.35 -2.48
CA GLU A 84 -20.53 -29.50 -2.65
C GLU A 84 -19.11 -29.31 -2.06
N GLU A 85 -18.61 -28.07 -1.93
CA GLU A 85 -17.27 -27.76 -1.39
C GLU A 85 -17.30 -27.49 0.13
N GLU A 86 -18.45 -27.09 0.70
CA GLU A 86 -18.63 -26.86 2.14
C GLU A 86 -18.44 -28.13 2.98
N LEU A 87 -18.75 -29.31 2.41
CA LEU A 87 -18.63 -30.60 3.09
C LEU A 87 -17.18 -31.07 3.31
N LEU A 88 -16.20 -30.41 2.69
CA LEU A 88 -14.78 -30.82 2.75
C LEU A 88 -13.94 -29.92 3.66
N GLN A 89 -14.43 -28.76 4.09
CA GLN A 89 -13.69 -27.80 4.93
C GLN A 89 -14.37 -27.62 6.29
N GLU A 90 -14.32 -28.64 7.15
CA GLU A 90 -14.64 -28.46 8.56
C GLU A 90 -13.57 -27.58 9.23
N GLY A 91 -13.90 -26.31 9.45
CA GLY A 91 -13.34 -25.48 10.52
C GLY A 91 -12.10 -24.63 10.22
N PHE A 92 -11.64 -24.55 8.97
CA PHE A 92 -10.52 -23.67 8.59
C PHE A 92 -10.91 -22.73 7.46
N VAL A 93 -10.84 -21.42 7.72
CA VAL A 93 -10.95 -20.37 6.70
C VAL A 93 -9.58 -20.23 6.04
N GLU A 94 -9.46 -20.57 4.76
CA GLU A 94 -8.23 -20.37 4.00
C GLU A 94 -8.09 -18.89 3.62
N MET A 95 -7.00 -18.25 4.07
CA MET A 95 -6.77 -16.83 3.83
C MET A 95 -5.79 -16.62 2.68
N GLN A 96 -6.22 -15.86 1.67
CA GLN A 96 -5.33 -15.38 0.62
C GLN A 96 -5.10 -13.88 0.80
N VAL A 97 -3.92 -13.53 1.33
CA VAL A 97 -3.55 -12.12 1.57
C VAL A 97 -2.88 -11.55 0.32
N THR A 98 -3.50 -10.53 -0.27
CA THR A 98 -2.86 -9.70 -1.29
C THR A 98 -2.59 -8.33 -0.67
N ILE A 99 -1.31 -8.03 -0.47
CA ILE A 99 -0.89 -6.73 0.06
C ILE A 99 -0.45 -5.88 -1.12
N ASP A 100 -1.13 -4.76 -1.35
CA ASP A 100 -0.58 -3.71 -2.20
C ASP A 100 0.49 -2.96 -1.38
N SER A 101 1.63 -3.64 -1.20
CA SER A 101 2.69 -3.27 -0.25
C SER A 101 3.68 -2.25 -0.79
N THR A 102 3.49 -1.74 -2.01
CA THR A 102 4.34 -0.64 -2.49
C THR A 102 3.85 0.66 -1.87
N GLU A 103 4.59 1.16 -0.87
CA GLU A 103 4.42 2.54 -0.43
C GLU A 103 4.90 3.46 -1.56
N GLU A 104 3.98 3.80 -2.44
CA GLU A 104 4.20 4.78 -3.47
C GLU A 104 4.06 6.18 -2.86
N SER A 105 5.09 6.99 -3.05
CA SER A 105 5.14 8.37 -2.58
C SER A 105 5.33 9.31 -3.76
N VAL A 106 4.59 10.41 -3.74
CA VAL A 106 4.66 11.45 -4.76
C VAL A 106 5.37 12.66 -4.17
N TYR A 107 6.44 13.10 -4.82
CA TYR A 107 7.20 14.28 -4.43
C TYR A 107 7.07 15.37 -5.48
N GLU A 108 6.98 16.62 -5.04
CA GLU A 108 6.94 17.78 -5.91
C GLU A 108 8.26 18.57 -5.88
N PHE A 109 8.64 19.08 -7.05
CA PHE A 109 9.87 19.82 -7.30
C PHE A 109 9.55 21.08 -8.09
N LYS A 110 10.28 22.16 -7.81
CA LYS A 110 10.13 23.44 -8.52
C LYS A 110 10.88 23.40 -9.85
N GLU A 111 12.10 22.89 -9.84
CA GLU A 111 12.96 22.82 -11.01
C GLU A 111 13.27 21.37 -11.38
N PHE A 112 13.50 21.10 -12.66
CA PHE A 112 13.87 19.76 -13.11
C PHE A 112 15.29 19.39 -12.67
N ASP A 113 16.17 20.38 -12.50
CA ASP A 113 17.53 20.19 -12.02
C ASP A 113 17.58 19.56 -10.61
N ASP A 114 16.61 19.88 -9.75
CA ASP A 114 16.46 19.24 -8.42
C ASP A 114 16.27 17.72 -8.56
N ILE A 115 15.52 17.28 -9.57
CA ILE A 115 15.29 15.87 -9.86
C ILE A 115 16.57 15.21 -10.43
N ILE A 116 17.35 15.93 -11.23
CA ILE A 116 18.63 15.44 -11.75
C ILE A 116 19.61 15.15 -10.61
N LEU A 117 19.69 16.05 -9.63
CA LEU A 117 20.53 15.88 -8.45
C LEU A 117 20.03 14.73 -7.57
N LEU A 118 18.72 14.68 -7.31
CA LEU A 118 18.09 13.60 -6.56
C LEU A 118 18.37 12.24 -7.19
N ALA A 119 18.20 12.09 -8.51
CA ALA A 119 18.39 10.83 -9.20
C ALA A 119 19.81 10.27 -9.02
N GLY A 120 20.83 11.14 -9.03
CA GLY A 120 22.20 10.75 -8.71
C GLY A 120 22.32 10.16 -7.30
N THR A 121 21.70 10.81 -6.32
CA THR A 121 21.70 10.35 -4.92
C THR A 121 20.92 9.06 -4.73
N LEU A 122 19.74 8.94 -5.32
CA LEU A 122 18.89 7.76 -5.25
C LEU A 122 19.56 6.53 -5.88
N TYR A 123 20.13 6.68 -7.08
CA TYR A 123 20.81 5.59 -7.78
C TYR A 123 21.99 5.00 -6.98
N ARG A 124 22.80 5.87 -6.35
CA ARG A 124 23.90 5.43 -5.46
C ARG A 124 23.43 4.69 -4.21
N ASN A 125 22.19 4.92 -3.79
CA ASN A 125 21.56 4.26 -2.63
C ASN A 125 20.71 3.05 -3.04
N GLY A 126 20.79 2.59 -4.28
CA GLY A 126 20.12 1.37 -4.75
C GLY A 126 18.69 1.58 -5.26
N PHE A 127 18.25 2.83 -5.43
CA PHE A 127 16.94 3.16 -6.02
C PHE A 127 17.13 3.56 -7.49
N ASP A 128 16.67 2.73 -8.42
CA ASP A 128 16.82 2.94 -9.86
C ASP A 128 15.48 3.08 -10.62
N GLU A 129 14.38 2.74 -9.95
CA GLU A 129 13.01 2.91 -10.45
C GLU A 129 12.44 4.31 -10.16
N GLY A 130 11.32 4.62 -10.81
CA GLY A 130 10.58 5.86 -10.61
C GLY A 130 9.95 6.40 -11.89
N SER A 131 9.04 7.36 -11.73
CA SER A 131 8.37 8.03 -12.85
C SER A 131 8.32 9.53 -12.63
N ILE A 132 8.45 10.33 -13.69
CA ILE A 132 8.44 11.80 -13.63
C ILE A 132 7.32 12.37 -14.49
N TYR A 133 6.57 13.30 -13.90
CA TYR A 133 5.45 13.99 -14.52
C TYR A 133 5.60 15.51 -14.37
N TYR A 134 4.93 16.24 -15.24
CA TYR A 134 4.80 17.69 -15.14
C TYR A 134 3.33 18.08 -15.08
N TRP A 135 2.96 18.88 -14.09
CA TRP A 135 1.60 19.34 -13.88
C TRP A 135 1.60 20.69 -13.15
N ASN A 136 0.67 21.58 -13.50
CA ASN A 136 0.48 22.89 -12.86
C ASN A 136 1.80 23.67 -12.59
N ASN A 137 2.66 23.72 -13.61
CA ASN A 137 3.95 24.41 -13.55
C ASN A 137 4.94 23.89 -12.48
N LYS A 138 4.81 22.62 -12.10
CA LYS A 138 5.72 21.91 -11.21
C LYS A 138 6.07 20.53 -11.77
N TYR A 139 7.18 19.97 -11.29
CA TYR A 139 7.59 18.61 -11.60
C TYR A 139 7.24 17.68 -10.45
N PHE A 140 6.89 16.44 -10.77
CA PHE A 140 6.53 15.43 -9.80
C PHE A 140 7.32 14.15 -10.05
N CYS A 141 7.80 13.54 -8.98
CA CYS A 141 8.42 12.22 -9.02
C CYS A 141 7.58 11.23 -8.22
N ILE A 142 7.24 10.11 -8.85
CA ILE A 142 6.56 8.98 -8.21
C ILE A 142 7.62 7.93 -7.93
N LEU A 143 7.81 7.62 -6.65
CA LEU A 143 8.82 6.69 -6.15
C LEU A 143 8.15 5.58 -5.36
N LYS A 144 8.66 4.35 -5.50
CA LYS A 144 8.16 3.16 -4.82
C LYS A 144 9.22 2.61 -3.88
N ALA A 145 8.78 2.17 -2.70
CA ALA A 145 9.57 1.39 -1.77
C ALA A 145 9.00 -0.02 -1.62
N ASP A 146 9.88 -1.00 -1.48
CA ASP A 146 9.56 -2.41 -1.21
C ASP A 146 9.43 -2.73 0.28
N SER A 147 9.88 -1.82 1.15
CA SER A 147 9.93 -2.00 2.60
C SER A 147 9.77 -0.68 3.34
N SER A 148 9.34 -0.75 4.62
CA SER A 148 9.22 0.46 5.45
C SER A 148 10.57 1.15 5.69
N GLN A 149 11.66 0.38 5.78
CA GLN A 149 13.01 0.94 5.90
C GLN A 149 13.41 1.69 4.63
N ALA A 150 13.16 1.11 3.45
CA ALA A 150 13.41 1.75 2.17
C ALA A 150 12.57 3.03 1.99
N ALA A 151 11.30 3.01 2.43
CA ALA A 151 10.43 4.18 2.39
C ALA A 151 10.98 5.34 3.25
N LYS A 152 11.46 5.04 4.47
CA LYS A 152 12.10 6.05 5.34
C LYS A 152 13.38 6.61 4.72
N GLN A 153 14.17 5.76 4.06
CA GLN A 153 15.38 6.20 3.37
C GLN A 153 15.05 7.08 2.16
N LEU A 154 14.08 6.69 1.33
CA LEU A 154 13.59 7.51 0.23
C LEU A 154 13.11 8.88 0.71
N PHE A 155 12.30 8.91 1.76
CA PHE A 155 11.83 10.16 2.36
C PHE A 155 12.99 11.07 2.78
N ALA A 156 13.93 10.52 3.56
CA ALA A 156 15.08 11.29 4.04
C ALA A 156 15.96 11.83 2.91
N LEU A 157 16.20 11.02 1.87
CA LEU A 157 17.00 11.43 0.71
C LEU A 157 16.26 12.44 -0.18
N THR A 158 14.93 12.37 -0.25
CA THR A 158 14.14 13.18 -1.18
C THR A 158 13.80 14.56 -0.62
N GLU A 159 13.58 14.67 0.69
CA GLU A 159 13.25 15.94 1.37
C GLU A 159 14.33 17.03 1.26
N GLU A 160 15.56 16.66 0.86
CA GLU A 160 16.63 17.64 0.58
C GLU A 160 16.43 18.38 -0.75
N TYR A 161 15.70 17.79 -1.70
CA TYR A 161 15.58 18.27 -3.09
C TYR A 161 14.14 18.67 -3.45
N GLY A 162 13.16 18.07 -2.78
CA GLY A 162 11.74 18.31 -3.00
C GLY A 162 10.94 18.10 -1.73
N SER A 163 9.62 18.17 -1.84
CA SER A 163 8.72 17.97 -0.71
C SER A 163 7.65 16.94 -1.07
N LEU A 164 7.17 16.21 -0.06
CA LEU A 164 6.04 15.31 -0.26
C LEU A 164 4.83 16.09 -0.82
N SER A 165 4.23 15.57 -1.88
CA SER A 165 3.04 16.17 -2.49
C SER A 165 1.76 15.67 -1.83
N SER A 166 0.73 16.51 -1.87
CA SER A 166 -0.64 16.11 -1.52
C SER A 166 -1.38 15.40 -2.66
N LEU A 167 -0.81 15.40 -3.87
CA LEU A 167 -1.38 14.70 -5.02
C LEU A 167 -1.11 13.20 -4.95
N THR A 168 -2.09 12.43 -5.42
CA THR A 168 -1.92 10.99 -5.60
C THR A 168 -1.26 10.68 -6.94
N SER A 169 -0.61 9.52 -7.04
CA SER A 169 -0.06 9.02 -8.30
C SER A 169 -1.12 8.86 -9.38
N HIS A 170 -2.30 8.35 -9.01
CA HIS A 170 -3.46 8.21 -9.90
C HIS A 170 -3.84 9.54 -10.57
N TYR A 171 -3.84 10.63 -9.80
CA TYR A 171 -4.14 11.96 -10.34
C TYR A 171 -3.09 12.39 -11.39
N LEU A 172 -1.80 12.13 -11.12
CA LEU A 172 -0.72 12.45 -12.06
C LEU A 172 -0.74 11.55 -13.30
N LEU A 173 -1.14 10.29 -13.17
CA LEU A 173 -1.29 9.37 -14.30
C LEU A 173 -2.42 9.78 -15.24
N GLU A 174 -3.50 10.33 -14.69
CA GLU A 174 -4.66 10.80 -15.47
C GLU A 174 -4.45 12.20 -16.08
N TYR A 175 -3.94 13.16 -15.30
CA TYR A 175 -3.92 14.58 -15.68
C TYR A 175 -2.51 15.14 -15.90
N GLY A 176 -1.47 14.46 -15.42
CA GLY A 176 -0.09 14.89 -15.54
C GLY A 176 0.49 14.60 -16.92
N LYS A 177 1.36 15.49 -17.41
CA LYS A 177 2.14 15.23 -18.62
C LYS A 177 3.32 14.31 -18.26
N PRO A 178 3.40 13.07 -18.78
CA PRO A 178 4.54 12.20 -18.51
C PRO A 178 5.81 12.77 -19.16
N ILE A 179 6.90 12.82 -18.39
CA ILE A 179 8.24 13.14 -18.89
C ILE A 179 9.03 11.84 -19.07
N ILE A 180 9.09 11.01 -18.02
CA ILE A 180 9.68 9.65 -18.07
C ILE A 180 8.75 8.72 -17.29
N LYS A 181 8.24 7.67 -17.95
CA LYS A 181 7.21 6.79 -17.36
C LYS A 181 7.76 5.66 -16.51
N GLU A 182 8.96 5.19 -16.79
CA GLU A 182 9.56 4.04 -16.12
C GLU A 182 11.06 4.28 -16.00
N LYS A 183 11.66 3.71 -14.95
CA LYS A 183 13.11 3.76 -14.72
C LYS A 183 13.66 5.18 -14.80
N ALA A 184 12.91 6.16 -14.30
CA ALA A 184 13.26 7.56 -14.43
C ALA A 184 14.60 7.88 -13.76
N ILE A 185 14.85 7.28 -12.59
CA ILE A 185 16.10 7.48 -11.84
C ILE A 185 17.29 6.88 -12.61
N GLN A 186 17.18 5.63 -13.09
CA GLN A 186 18.20 5.01 -13.94
C GLN A 186 18.48 5.83 -15.21
N ASN A 187 17.43 6.28 -15.90
CA ASN A 187 17.55 7.03 -17.15
C ASN A 187 18.27 8.37 -16.91
N ILE A 188 17.85 9.13 -15.90
CA ILE A 188 18.51 10.41 -15.57
C ILE A 188 19.96 10.17 -15.17
N HIS A 189 20.24 9.17 -14.33
CA HIS A 189 21.62 8.84 -13.96
C HIS A 189 22.48 8.54 -15.20
N HIS A 190 21.98 7.75 -16.15
CA HIS A 190 22.70 7.41 -17.37
C HIS A 190 23.04 8.64 -18.24
N TYR A 191 22.10 9.58 -18.42
CA TYR A 191 22.29 10.73 -19.32
C TYR A 191 23.04 11.91 -18.68
N PHE A 192 22.98 12.06 -17.35
CA PHE A 192 23.51 13.24 -16.65
C PHE A 192 24.68 12.95 -15.71
N HIS A 193 24.87 11.69 -15.29
CA HIS A 193 25.90 11.27 -14.33
C HIS A 193 26.72 10.06 -14.82
N GLY A 194 26.52 9.64 -16.07
CA GLY A 194 27.20 8.51 -16.73
C GLY A 194 28.48 8.88 -17.45
#